data_AF-A0A381YLS2-F1
#
_entry.id   AF-A0A381YLS2-F1
#
_cell.length_a   1.000
_cell.length_b   1.000
_cell.length_c   1.000
_cell.angle_alpha   90.00
_cell.angle_beta   90.00
_cell.angle_gamma   90.00
#
_symmetry.space_group_name_H-M   'P 1'
#
loop_
_entity.id
_entity.type
_entity.pdbx_description
1 polymer ?
#
loop_
_entity_poly.entity_id
_entity_poly.type
_entity_poly.pdbx_seq_one_letter_code
_entity_poly.pdbx_strand_id
1 'polypeptide(L)'
;MRFFVAVFLFLMMPLAIQAHHNTQTEFGWFDQETKYSEGEIKRIRWGNPHVMVDVEITSSEGDFSVGESWRLISHPVAIMTAHGFDGAEFAVGDSLKFHGHAHLRDHPLLWLRAVQVNDGPMRSSMRFNDMIDIANGVFEAKNMLPAANTNGSPPGRAGAENVEKLRAMGLIDDDGLMIWPPP
;
A
#
# COMPACT_ATOMS: atom_id res chain seq x y z
N MET A 1 32.16 35.84 26.08
CA MET A 1 31.12 34.91 26.60
C MET A 1 29.87 34.87 25.73
N ARG A 2 29.28 36.01 25.33
CA ARG A 2 28.05 36.05 24.49
C ARG A 2 28.17 35.40 23.11
N PHE A 3 29.36 35.46 22.48
CA PHE A 3 29.60 34.84 21.16
C PHE A 3 29.63 33.30 21.20
N PHE A 4 30.16 32.73 22.29
CA PHE A 4 30.22 31.27 22.48
C PHE A 4 28.85 30.65 22.74
N VAL A 5 27.96 31.37 23.42
CA VAL A 5 26.58 30.90 23.68
C VAL A 5 25.75 30.85 22.39
N ALA A 6 25.97 31.79 21.45
CA ALA A 6 25.27 31.82 20.18
C ALA A 6 25.67 30.66 19.26
N VAL A 7 26.96 30.30 19.20
CA VAL A 7 27.45 29.15 18.41
C VAL A 7 26.95 27.83 19.00
N PHE A 8 26.89 27.71 20.33
CA PHE A 8 26.40 26.50 20.99
C PHE A 8 24.89 26.28 20.74
N LEU A 9 24.09 27.34 20.72
CA LEU A 9 22.65 27.25 20.39
C LEU A 9 22.38 26.90 18.93
N PHE A 10 23.24 27.31 17.99
CA PHE A 10 23.10 26.97 16.57
C PHE A 10 23.44 25.49 16.29
N LEU A 11 24.39 24.91 17.06
CA LEU A 11 24.75 23.49 16.98
C LEU A 11 23.74 22.55 17.66
N MET A 12 22.85 23.09 18.49
CA MET A 12 21.80 22.33 19.19
C MET A 12 20.45 22.34 18.44
N MET A 13 20.35 22.96 17.24
CA MET A 13 19.17 22.77 16.41
C MET A 13 19.10 21.30 15.98
N PRO A 14 18.13 20.51 16.45
CA PRO A 14 17.92 19.19 15.89
C PRO A 14 17.45 19.44 14.46
N LEU A 15 18.33 19.22 13.49
CA LEU A 15 17.88 19.00 12.12
C LEU A 15 16.90 17.84 12.23
N ALA A 16 15.61 18.14 12.13
CA ALA A 16 14.57 17.13 12.02
C ALA A 16 14.79 16.46 10.66
N ILE A 17 15.75 15.55 10.60
CA ILE A 17 15.99 14.67 9.48
C ILE A 17 14.81 13.72 9.51
N GLN A 18 13.74 14.12 8.84
CA GLN A 18 12.67 13.22 8.53
C GLN A 18 13.22 12.21 7.52
N ALA A 19 13.62 11.05 8.03
CA ALA A 19 13.92 9.90 7.19
C ALA A 19 12.61 9.38 6.58
N HIS A 20 12.16 10.02 5.49
CA HIS A 20 11.20 9.40 4.58
C HIS A 20 11.95 8.35 3.77
N HIS A 21 11.90 7.10 4.20
CA HIS A 21 12.37 5.99 3.37
C HIS A 21 11.41 5.86 2.18
N ASN A 22 11.96 5.59 1.00
CA ASN A 22 11.15 5.39 -0.20
C ASN A 22 10.70 3.94 -0.24
N THR A 23 9.39 3.69 -0.17
CA THR A 23 8.81 2.34 -0.25
C THR A 23 9.30 1.59 -1.49
N GLN A 24 9.50 2.25 -2.63
CA GLN A 24 9.99 1.59 -3.84
C GLN A 24 11.46 1.15 -3.75
N THR A 25 12.26 1.81 -2.90
CA THR A 25 13.64 1.35 -2.63
C THR A 25 13.71 0.14 -1.71
N GLU A 26 12.61 -0.17 -1.00
CA GLU A 26 12.51 -1.32 -0.11
C GLU A 26 11.77 -2.50 -0.76
N PHE A 27 10.75 -2.22 -1.58
CA PHE A 27 9.83 -3.23 -2.11
C PHE A 27 9.75 -3.27 -3.64
N GLY A 28 10.58 -2.48 -4.33
CA GLY A 28 10.61 -2.45 -5.80
C GLY A 28 9.57 -1.52 -6.42
N TRP A 29 9.54 -1.52 -7.76
CA TRP A 29 8.57 -0.74 -8.50
C TRP A 29 7.19 -1.36 -8.38
N PHE A 30 6.17 -0.51 -8.34
CA PHE A 30 4.81 -0.94 -8.07
C PHE A 30 4.10 -1.55 -9.30
N ASP A 31 4.70 -1.44 -10.48
CA ASP A 31 4.30 -2.17 -11.68
C ASP A 31 4.87 -3.60 -11.74
N GLN A 32 5.67 -4.01 -10.74
CA GLN A 32 6.19 -5.38 -10.64
C GLN A 32 5.12 -6.35 -10.14
N GLU A 33 5.32 -7.62 -10.49
CA GLU A 33 4.47 -8.71 -10.04
C GLU A 33 4.47 -8.84 -8.51
N THR A 34 3.28 -8.97 -7.94
CA THR A 34 3.08 -9.17 -6.50
C THR A 34 3.07 -10.64 -6.15
N LYS A 35 3.52 -10.96 -4.94
CA LYS A 35 3.40 -12.28 -4.33
C LYS A 35 2.01 -12.49 -3.74
N TYR A 36 1.47 -13.68 -3.90
CA TYR A 36 0.17 -14.12 -3.38
C TYR A 36 0.35 -15.19 -2.31
N SER A 37 -0.43 -15.12 -1.24
CA SER A 37 -0.62 -16.25 -0.33
C SER A 37 -1.85 -16.06 0.57
N GLU A 38 -2.10 -17.06 1.41
CA GLU A 38 -3.16 -17.08 2.41
C GLU A 38 -2.57 -17.42 3.79
N GLY A 39 -3.06 -16.75 4.83
CA GLY A 39 -2.55 -16.92 6.17
C GLY A 39 -3.52 -16.49 7.26
N GLU A 40 -3.16 -16.77 8.50
CA GLU A 40 -3.92 -16.37 9.69
C GLU A 40 -3.22 -15.20 10.39
N ILE A 41 -3.97 -14.19 10.80
CA ILE A 41 -3.43 -13.06 11.55
C ILE A 41 -2.96 -13.51 12.93
N LYS A 42 -1.68 -13.31 13.23
CA LYS A 42 -1.09 -13.57 14.56
C LYS A 42 -0.89 -12.31 15.38
N ARG A 43 -0.73 -11.16 14.74
CA ARG A 43 -0.58 -9.86 15.44
C ARG A 43 -1.00 -8.70 14.56
N ILE A 44 -1.62 -7.70 15.17
CA ILE A 44 -2.00 -6.44 14.50
C ILE A 44 -1.30 -5.27 15.19
N ARG A 45 -0.85 -4.30 14.39
CA ARG A 45 -0.40 -2.97 14.82
C ARG A 45 -1.07 -1.93 13.95
N TRP A 46 -2.23 -1.46 14.40
CA TRP A 46 -2.99 -0.42 13.69
C TRP A 46 -2.62 0.96 14.23
N GLY A 47 -1.53 1.54 13.72
CA GLY A 47 -1.01 2.81 14.22
C GLY A 47 -0.04 3.47 13.24
N ASN A 48 0.43 4.66 13.60
CA ASN A 48 1.42 5.40 12.81
C ASN A 48 2.86 4.96 13.18
N PRO A 49 3.83 5.00 12.25
CA PRO A 49 3.73 5.56 10.90
C PRO A 49 3.15 4.60 9.86
N HIS A 50 3.04 3.30 10.15
CA HIS A 50 2.55 2.29 9.23
C HIS A 50 1.68 1.27 9.97
N VAL A 51 0.56 0.91 9.34
CA VAL A 51 -0.21 -0.27 9.76
C VAL A 51 0.58 -1.53 9.43
N MET A 52 0.61 -2.49 10.37
CA MET A 52 1.26 -3.78 10.18
C MET A 52 0.39 -4.92 10.66
N VAL A 53 0.41 -6.04 9.92
CA VAL A 53 -0.22 -7.30 10.29
C VAL A 53 0.82 -8.40 10.15
N ASP A 54 1.11 -9.12 11.23
CA ASP A 54 1.95 -10.33 11.18
C ASP A 54 1.02 -11.52 10.95
N VAL A 55 1.34 -12.35 9.94
CA VAL A 55 0.57 -13.52 9.50
C VAL A 55 1.43 -14.78 9.54
N GLU A 56 0.79 -15.91 9.81
CA GLU A 56 1.36 -17.24 9.58
C GLU A 56 0.70 -17.85 8.34
N ILE A 57 1.50 -18.34 7.40
CA ILE A 57 1.00 -18.92 6.16
C ILE A 57 0.29 -20.24 6.45
N THR A 58 -0.95 -20.36 6.01
CA THR A 58 -1.81 -21.53 6.27
C THR A 58 -2.12 -22.33 5.00
N SER A 59 -1.91 -21.74 3.82
CA SER A 59 -2.14 -22.41 2.54
C SER A 59 -0.83 -22.85 1.89
N SER A 60 -0.86 -24.02 1.24
CA SER A 60 0.21 -24.48 0.34
C SER A 60 0.07 -23.88 -1.07
N GLU A 61 -0.99 -23.12 -1.33
CA GLU A 61 -1.19 -22.37 -2.57
C GLU A 61 -0.53 -20.99 -2.46
N GLY A 62 0.08 -20.54 -3.56
CA GLY A 62 0.77 -19.25 -3.64
C GLY A 62 2.29 -19.36 -3.55
N ASP A 63 2.91 -18.25 -3.16
CA ASP A 63 4.36 -18.06 -3.27
C ASP A 63 5.17 -18.46 -2.02
N PHE A 64 4.52 -18.78 -0.90
CA PHE A 64 5.16 -19.00 0.40
C PHE A 64 4.85 -20.38 0.98
N SER A 65 5.69 -20.85 1.90
CA SER A 65 5.53 -22.17 2.53
C SER A 65 4.64 -22.10 3.76
N VAL A 66 3.82 -23.14 3.99
CA VAL A 66 2.99 -23.28 5.20
C VAL A 66 3.85 -23.20 6.46
N GLY A 67 3.38 -22.43 7.45
CA GLY A 67 4.05 -22.20 8.72
C GLY A 67 5.08 -21.07 8.71
N GLU A 68 5.38 -20.47 7.55
CA GLU A 68 6.20 -19.26 7.52
C GLU A 68 5.48 -18.08 8.16
N SER A 69 6.25 -17.21 8.82
CA SER A 69 5.74 -15.97 9.40
C SER A 69 6.18 -14.77 8.59
N TRP A 70 5.21 -13.99 8.12
CA TRP A 70 5.43 -12.81 7.29
C TRP A 70 4.77 -11.58 7.91
N ARG A 71 5.36 -10.41 7.71
CA ARG A 71 4.74 -9.13 8.08
C ARG A 71 4.24 -8.41 6.83
N LEU A 72 2.95 -8.13 6.81
CA LEU A 72 2.32 -7.23 5.86
C LEU A 72 2.43 -5.80 6.41
N ILE A 73 3.06 -4.90 5.65
CA ILE A 73 3.19 -3.48 5.99
C ILE A 73 2.36 -2.69 4.97
N SER A 74 1.63 -1.69 5.43
CA SER A 74 0.91 -0.78 4.55
C SER A 74 1.03 0.67 5.00
N HIS A 75 0.19 1.53 4.45
CA HIS A 75 0.22 2.97 4.66
C HIS A 75 -0.08 3.39 6.13
N PRO A 76 0.17 4.66 6.50
CA PRO A 76 -0.35 5.24 7.74
C PRO A 76 -1.87 5.09 7.86
N VAL A 77 -2.39 5.12 9.09
CA VAL A 77 -3.82 4.90 9.39
C VAL A 77 -4.74 5.78 8.53
N ALA A 78 -4.42 7.07 8.40
CA ALA A 78 -5.25 8.00 7.61
C ALA A 78 -5.38 7.60 6.13
N ILE A 79 -4.31 7.05 5.53
CA ILE A 79 -4.34 6.58 4.14
C ILE A 79 -5.09 5.26 4.04
N MET A 80 -4.91 4.33 4.99
CA MET A 80 -5.66 3.07 5.02
C MET A 80 -7.18 3.32 5.15
N THR A 81 -7.58 4.25 6.02
CA THR A 81 -8.98 4.68 6.14
C THR A 81 -9.48 5.30 4.84
N ALA A 82 -8.69 6.15 4.18
CA ALA A 82 -9.07 6.72 2.89
C ALA A 82 -9.16 5.64 1.78
N HIS A 83 -8.40 4.55 1.88
CA HIS A 83 -8.51 3.39 0.98
C HIS A 83 -9.69 2.46 1.34
N GLY A 84 -10.43 2.75 2.42
CA GLY A 84 -11.65 2.05 2.80
C GLY A 84 -11.43 0.91 3.79
N PHE A 85 -10.36 0.96 4.58
CA PHE A 85 -10.09 0.00 5.65
C PHE A 85 -10.25 0.63 7.04
N ASP A 86 -10.93 -0.08 7.92
CA ASP A 86 -11.01 0.19 9.34
C ASP A 86 -10.26 -0.89 10.15
N GLY A 87 -9.59 -0.49 11.22
CA GLY A 87 -8.79 -1.41 12.03
C GLY A 87 -9.62 -2.45 12.76
N ALA A 88 -10.90 -2.18 13.03
CA ALA A 88 -11.83 -3.12 13.64
C ALA A 88 -12.26 -4.25 12.69
N GLU A 89 -11.96 -4.15 11.39
CA GLU A 89 -12.17 -5.23 10.43
C GLU A 89 -11.14 -6.35 10.56
N PHE A 90 -10.08 -6.14 11.33
CA PHE A 90 -8.99 -7.09 11.50
C PHE A 90 -8.94 -7.55 12.97
N ALA A 91 -8.94 -8.85 13.18
CA ALA A 91 -8.73 -9.50 14.46
C ALA A 91 -7.67 -10.59 14.36
N VAL A 92 -6.96 -10.83 15.48
CA VAL A 92 -6.08 -12.00 15.58
C VAL A 92 -6.92 -13.26 15.44
N GLY A 93 -6.48 -14.19 14.60
CA GLY A 93 -7.22 -15.40 14.22
C GLY A 93 -8.02 -15.27 12.91
N ASP A 94 -8.19 -14.07 12.36
CA ASP A 94 -8.81 -13.92 11.04
C ASP A 94 -7.97 -14.54 9.93
N SER A 95 -8.64 -15.06 8.90
CA SER A 95 -8.01 -15.50 7.66
C SER A 95 -7.79 -14.32 6.74
N LEU A 96 -6.61 -14.25 6.11
CA LEU A 96 -6.29 -13.29 5.05
C LEU A 96 -5.90 -14.02 3.77
N LYS A 97 -6.44 -13.56 2.64
CA LYS A 97 -5.80 -13.72 1.32
C LYS A 97 -5.19 -12.40 0.94
N PHE A 98 -3.96 -12.37 0.46
CA PHE A 98 -3.27 -11.10 0.20
C PHE A 98 -2.35 -11.16 -1.01
N HIS A 99 -2.19 -9.99 -1.63
CA HIS A 99 -1.14 -9.70 -2.59
C HIS A 99 -0.19 -8.67 -1.99
N GLY A 100 1.12 -8.82 -2.21
CA GLY A 100 2.09 -7.83 -1.76
C GLY A 100 3.40 -7.83 -2.55
N HIS A 101 4.06 -6.68 -2.55
CA HIS A 101 5.41 -6.54 -3.12
C HIS A 101 6.43 -7.04 -2.10
N ALA A 102 7.29 -7.98 -2.51
CA ALA A 102 8.31 -8.54 -1.63
C ALA A 102 9.43 -7.54 -1.36
N HIS A 103 9.98 -7.57 -0.15
CA HIS A 103 11.13 -6.76 0.20
C HIS A 103 12.35 -7.16 -0.66
N LEU A 104 13.04 -6.19 -1.25
CA LEU A 104 14.17 -6.38 -2.18
C LEU A 104 15.44 -6.99 -1.57
N ARG A 105 15.42 -7.28 -0.27
CA ARG A 105 16.55 -7.85 0.50
C ARG A 105 16.16 -9.09 1.29
N ASP A 106 15.10 -9.77 0.84
CA ASP A 106 14.65 -11.07 1.37
C ASP A 106 14.34 -11.06 2.88
N HIS A 107 13.96 -9.89 3.42
CA HIS A 107 13.33 -9.84 4.74
C HIS A 107 11.89 -10.34 4.61
N PRO A 108 11.33 -10.99 5.65
CA PRO A 108 9.96 -11.51 5.64
C PRO A 108 8.90 -10.40 5.78
N LEU A 109 8.97 -9.42 4.88
CA LEU A 109 8.16 -8.21 4.82
C LEU A 109 7.54 -8.11 3.43
N LEU A 110 6.25 -7.80 3.38
CA LEU A 110 5.53 -7.48 2.15
C LEU A 110 4.93 -6.08 2.26
N TRP A 111 5.04 -5.29 1.20
CA TRP A 111 4.22 -4.08 1.05
C TRP A 111 2.86 -4.47 0.49
N LEU A 112 1.80 -4.24 1.26
CA LEU A 112 0.47 -4.73 0.93
C LEU A 112 -0.09 -4.05 -0.32
N ARG A 113 -0.45 -4.87 -1.33
CA ARG A 113 -1.13 -4.44 -2.56
C ARG A 113 -2.64 -4.53 -2.43
N ALA A 114 -3.11 -5.66 -1.93
CA ALA A 114 -4.53 -5.95 -1.75
C ALA A 114 -4.70 -7.02 -0.66
N VAL A 115 -5.84 -6.98 0.03
CA VAL A 115 -6.19 -7.94 1.06
C VAL A 115 -7.68 -8.27 1.05
N GLN A 116 -7.97 -9.54 1.24
CA GLN A 116 -9.27 -10.07 1.58
C GLN A 116 -9.21 -10.53 3.03
N VAL A 117 -10.13 -10.04 3.85
CA VAL A 117 -10.28 -10.50 5.25
C VAL A 117 -11.46 -11.46 5.31
N ASN A 118 -11.23 -12.67 5.84
CA ASN A 118 -12.20 -13.75 5.87
C ASN A 118 -12.85 -13.96 4.49
N ASP A 119 -14.19 -14.08 4.45
CA ASP A 119 -14.96 -14.23 3.20
C ASP A 119 -15.37 -12.89 2.57
N GLY A 120 -14.74 -11.78 2.97
CA GLY A 120 -15.01 -10.46 2.41
C GLY A 120 -14.50 -10.29 0.96
N PRO A 121 -14.63 -9.10 0.38
CA PRO A 121 -14.03 -8.81 -0.93
C PRO A 121 -12.51 -8.59 -0.82
N MET A 122 -11.78 -8.98 -1.87
CA MET A 122 -10.39 -8.56 -2.08
C MET A 122 -10.37 -7.05 -2.36
N ARG A 123 -9.78 -6.26 -1.46
CA ARG A 123 -9.70 -4.79 -1.59
C ARG A 123 -8.26 -4.34 -1.77
N SER A 124 -8.04 -3.43 -2.71
CA SER A 124 -6.76 -2.76 -2.90
C SER A 124 -6.43 -1.79 -1.77
N SER A 125 -5.17 -1.80 -1.34
CA SER A 125 -4.58 -0.77 -0.47
C SER A 125 -3.67 0.21 -1.22
N MET A 126 -3.68 0.19 -2.56
CA MET A 126 -2.74 0.95 -3.39
C MET A 126 -3.43 1.66 -4.55
N ARG A 127 -4.04 2.81 -4.26
CA ARG A 127 -4.79 3.60 -5.25
C ARG A 127 -4.02 3.88 -6.56
N PHE A 128 -2.74 4.22 -6.47
CA PHE A 128 -1.97 4.53 -7.69
C PHE A 128 -1.63 3.28 -8.51
N ASN A 129 -1.47 2.12 -7.87
CA ASN A 129 -1.38 0.86 -8.60
C ASN A 129 -2.70 0.55 -9.30
N ASP A 130 -3.84 0.80 -8.64
CA ASP A 130 -5.14 0.61 -9.27
C ASP A 130 -5.24 1.45 -10.56
N MET A 131 -4.85 2.72 -10.50
CA MET A 131 -4.82 3.60 -11.67
C MET A 131 -3.88 3.09 -12.77
N ILE A 132 -2.70 2.56 -12.42
CA ILE A 132 -1.76 1.98 -13.39
C ILE A 132 -2.35 0.71 -14.01
N ASP A 133 -2.92 -0.18 -13.20
CA ASP A 133 -3.56 -1.41 -13.65
C ASP A 133 -4.78 -1.13 -14.55
N ILE A 134 -5.56 -0.09 -14.23
CA ILE A 134 -6.68 0.39 -15.05
C ILE A 134 -6.15 0.95 -16.38
N ALA A 135 -5.14 1.81 -16.35
CA ALA A 135 -4.51 2.39 -17.54
C ALA A 135 -3.95 1.32 -18.49
N ASN A 136 -3.48 0.20 -17.92
CA ASN A 136 -2.94 -0.93 -18.67
C ASN A 136 -3.99 -2.00 -19.03
N GLY A 137 -5.26 -1.81 -18.64
CA GLY A 137 -6.35 -2.73 -18.95
C GLY A 137 -6.28 -4.08 -18.23
N VAL A 138 -5.53 -4.17 -17.11
CA VAL A 138 -5.31 -5.42 -16.37
C VAL A 138 -6.03 -5.46 -15.03
N PHE A 139 -6.67 -4.37 -14.60
CA PHE A 139 -7.28 -4.29 -13.27
C PHE A 139 -8.43 -5.28 -13.05
N GLU A 140 -9.37 -5.39 -14.00
CA GLU A 140 -10.53 -6.29 -13.88
C GLU A 140 -10.12 -7.76 -13.73
N ALA A 141 -9.09 -8.18 -14.47
CA ALA A 141 -8.57 -9.55 -14.42
C ALA A 141 -7.98 -9.92 -13.05
N LYS A 142 -7.65 -8.93 -12.21
CA LYS A 142 -7.14 -9.17 -10.86
C LYS A 142 -8.24 -9.43 -9.83
N ASN A 143 -9.53 -9.32 -10.20
CA ASN A 143 -10.67 -9.63 -9.34
C ASN A 143 -10.60 -8.97 -7.95
N MET A 144 -10.24 -7.68 -7.91
CA MET A 144 -10.16 -6.88 -6.70
C MET A 144 -10.99 -5.60 -6.81
N LEU A 145 -11.45 -5.09 -5.67
CA LEU A 145 -12.03 -3.76 -5.57
C LEU A 145 -10.90 -2.70 -5.51
N PRO A 146 -11.02 -1.58 -6.23
CA PRO A 146 -10.03 -0.52 -6.15
C PRO A 146 -10.08 0.14 -4.77
N ALA A 147 -9.02 0.85 -4.39
CA ALA A 147 -9.03 1.62 -3.15
C ALA A 147 -10.25 2.57 -3.13
N ALA A 148 -10.94 2.68 -2.00
CA ALA A 148 -12.25 3.35 -1.93
C ALA A 148 -12.21 4.82 -2.43
N ASN A 149 -11.08 5.50 -2.22
CA ASN A 149 -10.86 6.87 -2.72
C ASN A 149 -10.22 6.91 -4.11
N THR A 150 -10.33 5.88 -4.95
CA THR A 150 -9.81 5.95 -6.33
C THR A 150 -10.52 7.02 -7.13
N ASN A 151 -11.85 7.05 -7.07
CA ASN A 151 -12.64 8.12 -7.68
C ASN A 151 -12.46 9.44 -6.95
N GLY A 152 -12.41 10.54 -7.70
CA GLY A 152 -12.18 11.88 -7.18
C GLY A 152 -10.73 12.15 -6.75
N SER A 153 -9.78 11.27 -7.13
CA SER A 153 -8.37 11.46 -6.81
C SER A 153 -7.52 11.90 -7.99
N PRO A 154 -6.52 12.77 -7.78
CA PRO A 154 -5.61 13.18 -8.83
C PRO A 154 -4.69 12.02 -9.23
N PRO A 155 -4.55 11.70 -10.53
CA PRO A 155 -3.80 10.54 -11.01
C PRO A 155 -2.29 10.77 -11.10
N GLY A 156 -1.79 11.97 -10.80
CA GLY A 156 -0.42 12.39 -11.13
C GLY A 156 0.70 11.46 -10.61
N ARG A 157 0.48 10.75 -9.50
CA ARG A 157 1.46 9.78 -8.97
C ARG A 157 1.43 8.41 -9.65
N ALA A 158 0.50 8.15 -10.56
CA ALA A 158 0.51 6.99 -11.44
C ALA A 158 1.53 7.12 -12.58
N GLY A 159 2.14 8.31 -12.76
CA GLY A 159 3.12 8.59 -13.81
C GLY A 159 2.50 9.17 -15.08
N ALA A 160 3.23 10.06 -15.76
CA ALA A 160 2.71 10.86 -16.88
C ALA A 160 2.12 9.99 -18.00
N GLU A 161 2.81 8.92 -18.39
CA GLU A 161 2.35 7.98 -19.41
C GLU A 161 0.99 7.36 -19.05
N ASN A 162 0.82 6.91 -17.81
CA ASN A 162 -0.45 6.30 -17.37
C ASN A 162 -1.56 7.36 -17.27
N VAL A 163 -1.24 8.60 -16.88
CA VAL A 163 -2.21 9.71 -16.89
C VAL A 163 -2.70 10.00 -18.31
N GLU A 164 -1.82 9.95 -19.31
CA GLU A 164 -2.21 10.12 -20.72
C GLU A 164 -3.12 8.99 -21.20
N LYS A 165 -2.81 7.74 -20.84
CA LYS A 165 -3.69 6.58 -21.12
C LYS A 165 -5.08 6.76 -20.50
N LEU A 166 -5.15 7.08 -19.21
CA LEU A 166 -6.41 7.30 -18.50
C LEU A 166 -7.24 8.43 -19.14
N ARG A 167 -6.59 9.52 -19.57
CA ARG A 167 -7.24 10.61 -20.29
C ARG A 167 -7.78 10.15 -21.64
N ALA A 168 -7.00 9.40 -22.41
CA ALA A 168 -7.43 8.85 -23.69
C ALA A 168 -8.60 7.86 -23.55
N MET A 169 -8.71 7.18 -22.40
CA MET A 169 -9.83 6.31 -22.05
C MET A 169 -11.07 7.06 -21.53
N GLY A 170 -11.00 8.39 -21.38
CA GLY A 170 -12.11 9.18 -20.82
C GLY A 170 -12.31 9.00 -19.31
N LEU A 171 -11.27 8.57 -18.58
CA LEU A 171 -11.34 8.25 -17.16
C LEU A 171 -10.84 9.38 -16.25
N ILE A 172 -10.59 10.55 -16.82
CA ILE A 172 -10.20 11.77 -16.13
C ILE A 172 -11.26 12.83 -16.41
N ASP A 173 -11.88 13.37 -15.36
CA ASP A 173 -12.91 14.40 -15.48
C ASP A 173 -12.32 15.80 -15.80
N ASP A 174 -13.21 16.79 -15.93
CA ASP A 174 -12.84 18.18 -16.26
C ASP A 174 -11.98 18.85 -15.16
N ASP A 175 -12.07 18.37 -13.91
CA ASP A 175 -11.26 18.82 -12.78
C ASP A 175 -9.90 18.10 -12.72
N GLY A 176 -9.65 17.15 -13.64
CA GLY A 176 -8.42 16.37 -13.69
C GLY A 176 -8.39 15.21 -12.69
N LEU A 177 -9.54 14.78 -12.19
CA LEU A 177 -9.69 13.72 -11.20
C LEU A 177 -10.14 12.41 -11.85
N MET A 178 -9.78 11.31 -11.20
CA MET A 178 -10.09 9.96 -11.67
C MET A 178 -11.59 9.64 -11.55
N ILE A 179 -12.15 9.01 -12.59
CA ILE A 179 -13.50 8.44 -12.62
C ILE A 179 -13.47 6.99 -13.15
N TRP A 180 -13.87 6.02 -12.32
CA TRP A 180 -13.85 4.59 -12.65
C TRP A 180 -14.91 3.78 -11.87
N PRO A 181 -15.66 2.86 -12.50
CA PRO A 181 -15.74 2.67 -13.96
C PRO A 181 -16.28 3.95 -14.63
N PRO A 182 -16.11 4.11 -15.96
CA PRO A 182 -16.73 5.22 -16.66
C PRO A 182 -18.26 5.22 -16.44
N PRO A 183 -18.89 6.41 -16.33
CA PRO A 183 -20.33 6.54 -16.18
C PRO A 183 -21.13 6.00 -17.39
#